data_AF-A0A3S5GZC2-F1
#
_entry.id   AF-A0A3S5GZC2-F1
#
_cell.length_a   1.000
_cell.length_b   1.000
_cell.length_c   1.000
_cell.angle_alpha   90.00
_cell.angle_beta   90.00
_cell.angle_gamma   90.00
#
_symmetry.space_group_name_H-M   'P 1'
#
loop_
_entity.id
_entity.type
_entity.pdbx_description
1 polymer ?
#
loop_
_entity_poly.entity_id
_entity_poly.type
_entity_poly.pdbx_seq_one_letter_code
_entity_poly.pdbx_strand_id
1 'polypeptide(L)'
;QKEKLTSRIKSILNAYPSEKEMLKELLQNADDAKATEICFVFDPRHHPSDRIFDEKWTPLQGPALCVFNNQPFTDDDVRGIQNLGKGTKVGNPGKTGQYGIGFNSVYHITDCPSFISSNDIICIFDPHAAYAPGATSISPGRMFRDLDTDFRTQFSDVLNLYLGNHFNLSNATMFRFPLRNSEMAKTSEISSVPCSDRMVQNLLDKLRTDGAELLMFLNHMEKISICEIEKSTGALKVLYSVKGKITDGDRLKRKQFHSSVIDSVTRK
;
A
#
# COMPACT_ATOMS: atom_id res chain seq x y z
N GLN A 1 -14.76 -25.42 12.21
CA GLN A 1 -15.35 -24.19 11.65
C GLN A 1 -14.21 -23.33 11.11
N LYS A 2 -14.29 -22.78 9.89
CA LYS A 2 -13.27 -21.86 9.31
C LYS A 2 -13.94 -20.49 9.11
N GLU A 3 -13.33 -19.43 9.64
CA GLU A 3 -13.76 -18.05 9.40
C GLU A 3 -13.41 -17.61 7.97
N LYS A 4 -14.31 -16.91 7.28
CA LYS A 4 -14.01 -16.31 5.96
C LYS A 4 -13.01 -15.15 6.11
N LEU A 5 -12.07 -15.02 5.16
CA LEU A 5 -11.09 -13.93 5.16
C LEU A 5 -11.76 -12.54 5.14
N THR A 6 -12.81 -12.37 4.34
CA THR A 6 -13.61 -11.14 4.25
C THR A 6 -14.21 -10.73 5.60
N SER A 7 -14.82 -11.69 6.32
CA SER A 7 -15.40 -11.46 7.65
C SER A 7 -14.33 -11.04 8.68
N ARG A 8 -13.14 -11.63 8.57
CA ARG A 8 -12.02 -11.29 9.42
C ARG A 8 -11.50 -9.88 9.16
N ILE A 9 -11.29 -9.53 7.89
CA ILE A 9 -10.86 -8.18 7.50
C ILE A 9 -11.89 -7.15 7.99
N LYS A 10 -13.18 -7.41 7.77
CA LYS A 10 -14.26 -6.55 8.28
C LYS A 10 -14.21 -6.35 9.79
N SER A 11 -13.97 -7.43 10.55
CA SER A 11 -13.81 -7.34 12.01
C SER A 11 -12.61 -6.48 12.42
N ILE A 12 -11.49 -6.59 11.69
CA ILE A 12 -10.32 -5.74 11.89
C ILE A 12 -10.66 -4.27 11.60
N LEU A 13 -11.31 -3.97 10.48
CA LEU A 13 -11.67 -2.59 10.13
C LEU A 13 -12.60 -1.95 11.16
N ASN A 14 -13.53 -2.72 11.73
CA ASN A 14 -14.42 -2.24 12.79
C ASN A 14 -13.67 -1.92 14.09
N ALA A 15 -12.59 -2.65 14.41
CA ALA A 15 -11.75 -2.37 15.57
C ALA A 15 -10.80 -1.18 15.35
N TYR A 16 -10.46 -0.87 14.09
CA TYR A 16 -9.56 0.20 13.68
C TYR A 16 -10.27 1.18 12.72
N PRO A 17 -11.24 1.98 13.19
CA PRO A 17 -12.10 2.80 12.33
C PRO A 17 -11.40 4.02 11.71
N SER A 18 -10.15 4.31 12.07
CA SER A 18 -9.47 5.54 11.66
C SER A 18 -8.71 5.36 10.35
N GLU A 19 -9.24 5.96 9.28
CA GLU A 19 -8.55 6.11 7.99
C GLU A 19 -7.18 6.79 8.13
N LYS A 20 -7.02 7.69 9.12
CA LYS A 20 -5.75 8.39 9.40
C LYS A 20 -4.63 7.42 9.76
N GLU A 21 -4.97 6.31 10.41
CA GLU A 21 -3.97 5.32 10.77
C GLU A 21 -3.49 4.53 9.55
N MET A 22 -4.30 4.41 8.48
CA MET A 22 -3.90 3.70 7.26
C MET A 22 -2.65 4.29 6.60
N LEU A 23 -2.59 5.61 6.40
CA LEU A 23 -1.39 6.23 5.80
C LEU A 23 -0.17 6.12 6.72
N LYS A 24 -0.36 6.19 8.04
CA LYS A 24 0.72 6.01 9.01
C LYS A 24 1.24 4.58 9.01
N GLU A 25 0.37 3.58 8.87
CA GLU A 25 0.75 2.18 8.76
C GLU A 25 1.55 1.93 7.47
N LEU A 26 1.14 2.51 6.34
CA LEU A 26 1.90 2.44 5.09
C LEU A 26 3.28 3.13 5.21
N LEU A 27 3.31 4.28 5.87
CA LEU A 27 4.54 5.02 6.16
C LEU A 27 5.50 4.21 7.05
N GLN A 28 4.98 3.59 8.11
CA GLN A 28 5.73 2.69 8.99
C GLN A 28 6.24 1.46 8.25
N ASN A 29 5.41 0.84 7.40
CA ASN A 29 5.84 -0.32 6.59
C ASN A 29 7.01 0.03 5.67
N ALA A 30 6.99 1.22 5.06
CA ALA A 30 8.10 1.69 4.25
C ALA A 30 9.36 1.96 5.10
N ASP A 31 9.21 2.57 6.28
CA ASP A 31 10.33 2.80 7.20
C ASP A 31 10.96 1.50 7.71
N ASP A 32 10.14 0.50 8.07
CA ASP A 32 10.55 -0.85 8.47
C ASP A 32 11.29 -1.58 7.34
N ALA A 33 10.90 -1.33 6.09
CA ALA A 33 11.62 -1.78 4.90
C ALA A 33 12.91 -0.99 4.62
N LYS A 34 13.21 0.02 5.45
CA LYS A 34 14.35 0.95 5.34
C LYS A 34 14.27 1.88 4.14
N ALA A 35 13.06 2.23 3.71
CA ALA A 35 12.86 3.25 2.68
C ALA A 35 13.27 4.62 3.21
N THR A 36 13.91 5.40 2.35
CA THR A 36 14.26 6.79 2.63
C THR A 36 13.29 7.77 1.98
N GLU A 37 12.56 7.33 0.95
CA GLU A 37 11.53 8.13 0.29
C GLU A 37 10.23 7.35 0.15
N ILE A 38 9.11 8.02 0.46
CA ILE A 38 7.75 7.55 0.18
C ILE A 38 6.95 8.65 -0.53
N CYS A 39 6.14 8.27 -1.51
CA CYS A 39 5.26 9.17 -2.22
C CYS A 39 3.85 8.61 -2.33
N PHE A 40 2.88 9.33 -1.79
CA PHE A 40 1.46 9.05 -1.93
C PHE A 40 0.93 9.80 -3.14
N VAL A 41 0.33 9.08 -4.09
CA VAL A 41 -0.13 9.62 -5.37
C VAL A 41 -1.60 9.32 -5.53
N PHE A 42 -2.44 10.35 -5.59
CA PHE A 42 -3.81 10.17 -6.04
C PHE A 42 -3.88 10.17 -7.57
N ASP A 43 -4.37 9.09 -8.17
CA ASP A 43 -4.63 9.00 -9.61
C ASP A 43 -6.15 8.95 -9.86
N PRO A 44 -6.79 10.06 -10.30
CA PRO A 44 -8.23 10.13 -10.57
C PRO A 44 -8.64 9.57 -11.94
N ARG A 45 -7.68 9.07 -12.74
CA ARG A 45 -7.95 8.63 -14.12
C ARG A 45 -8.67 7.28 -14.14
N HIS A 46 -9.39 7.06 -15.23
CA HIS A 46 -9.85 5.74 -15.63
C HIS A 46 -8.94 5.30 -16.78
N HIS A 47 -8.35 4.12 -16.64
CA HIS A 47 -7.39 3.58 -17.59
C HIS A 47 -8.07 2.66 -18.61
N PRO A 48 -7.49 2.46 -19.81
CA PRO A 48 -7.98 1.50 -20.79
C PRO A 48 -8.08 0.08 -20.23
N SER A 49 -8.90 -0.76 -20.82
CA SER A 49 -9.17 -2.14 -20.36
C SER A 49 -8.97 -3.19 -21.46
N ASP A 50 -8.17 -2.88 -22.48
CA ASP A 50 -7.99 -3.72 -23.66
C ASP A 50 -6.97 -4.84 -23.39
N ARG A 51 -5.92 -4.54 -22.61
CA ARG A 51 -4.79 -5.42 -22.29
C ARG A 51 -4.73 -5.69 -20.79
N ILE A 52 -5.75 -6.37 -20.28
CA ILE A 52 -5.94 -6.75 -18.88
C ILE A 52 -5.97 -8.27 -18.68
N PHE A 53 -5.91 -8.73 -17.42
CA PHE A 53 -5.88 -10.17 -17.10
C PHE A 53 -7.15 -10.91 -17.51
N ASP A 54 -8.31 -10.30 -17.23
CA ASP A 54 -9.66 -10.84 -17.42
C ASP A 54 -10.63 -9.66 -17.36
N GLU A 55 -11.82 -9.76 -17.96
CA GLU A 55 -12.85 -8.73 -17.89
C GLU A 55 -13.22 -8.33 -16.46
N LYS A 56 -13.12 -9.28 -15.52
CA LYS A 56 -13.32 -9.03 -14.08
C LYS A 56 -12.35 -7.99 -13.52
N TRP A 57 -11.19 -7.77 -14.14
CA TRP A 57 -10.22 -6.76 -13.71
C TRP A 57 -10.65 -5.32 -14.03
N THR A 58 -11.60 -5.13 -14.96
CA THR A 58 -12.05 -3.80 -15.45
C THR A 58 -12.37 -2.80 -14.33
N PRO A 59 -13.09 -3.17 -13.23
CA PRO A 59 -13.38 -2.23 -12.14
C PRO A 59 -12.12 -1.67 -11.45
N LEU A 60 -10.98 -2.36 -11.54
CA LEU A 60 -9.70 -1.97 -10.92
C LEU A 60 -8.88 -0.99 -11.78
N GLN A 61 -9.30 -0.75 -13.03
CA GLN A 61 -8.71 0.27 -13.93
C GLN A 61 -9.14 1.71 -13.58
N GLY A 62 -9.99 1.90 -12.57
CA GLY A 62 -10.48 3.21 -12.14
C GLY A 62 -9.51 4.03 -11.28
N PRO A 63 -10.03 5.08 -10.61
CA PRO A 63 -9.28 5.92 -9.70
C PRO A 63 -8.62 5.12 -8.59
N ALA A 64 -7.43 5.53 -8.14
CA ALA A 64 -6.68 4.82 -7.12
C ALA A 64 -5.81 5.74 -6.26
N LEU A 65 -5.55 5.31 -5.04
CA LEU A 65 -4.40 5.78 -4.28
C LEU A 65 -3.21 4.86 -4.58
N CYS A 66 -2.14 5.41 -5.15
CA CYS A 66 -0.88 4.71 -5.37
C CYS A 66 0.15 5.15 -4.33
N VAL A 67 0.99 4.22 -3.85
CA VAL A 67 2.00 4.52 -2.83
C VAL A 67 3.34 3.94 -3.24
N PHE A 68 4.24 4.84 -3.62
CA PHE A 68 5.62 4.53 -3.97
C PHE A 68 6.51 4.54 -2.73
N ASN A 69 7.43 3.59 -2.62
CA ASN A 69 8.60 3.71 -1.76
C ASN A 69 9.84 3.13 -2.45
N ASN A 70 11.02 3.66 -2.13
CA ASN A 70 12.27 3.32 -2.79
C ASN A 70 12.96 2.05 -2.23
N GLN A 71 12.19 1.08 -1.73
CA GLN A 71 12.69 -0.24 -1.36
C GLN A 71 11.87 -1.34 -2.04
N PRO A 72 12.53 -2.36 -2.59
CA PRO A 72 11.84 -3.54 -3.08
C PRO A 72 11.40 -4.44 -1.92
N PHE A 73 10.41 -5.29 -2.17
CA PHE A 73 10.05 -6.37 -1.28
C PHE A 73 11.12 -7.48 -1.35
N THR A 74 11.57 -7.94 -0.19
CA THR A 74 12.31 -9.21 -0.12
C THR A 74 11.35 -10.39 -0.17
N ASP A 75 11.86 -11.59 -0.44
CA ASP A 75 11.06 -12.81 -0.36
C ASP A 75 10.43 -13.03 1.02
N ASP A 76 11.09 -12.59 2.09
CA ASP A 76 10.54 -12.61 3.46
C ASP A 76 9.39 -11.63 3.61
N ASP A 77 9.50 -10.43 3.04
CA ASP A 77 8.42 -9.44 3.09
C ASP A 77 7.20 -9.93 2.28
N VAL A 78 7.43 -10.60 1.13
CA VAL A 78 6.36 -11.22 0.32
C VAL A 78 5.64 -12.31 1.12
N ARG A 79 6.39 -13.21 1.75
CA ARG A 79 5.80 -14.23 2.65
C ARG A 79 5.05 -13.59 3.82
N GLY A 80 5.60 -12.52 4.39
CA GLY A 80 5.01 -11.80 5.50
C GLY A 80 3.65 -11.19 5.13
N ILE A 81 3.58 -10.46 4.02
CA ILE A 81 2.38 -9.74 3.58
C ILE A 81 1.29 -10.68 3.02
N GLN A 82 1.66 -11.83 2.45
CA GLN A 82 0.69 -12.84 1.98
C GLN A 82 -0.06 -13.54 3.13
N ASN A 83 0.53 -13.60 4.32
CA ASN A 83 -0.09 -14.18 5.50
C ASN A 83 -1.06 -13.20 6.20
N LEU A 84 -1.95 -12.56 5.43
CA LEU A 84 -3.01 -11.68 5.91
C LEU A 84 -3.85 -12.40 6.97
N GLY A 85 -3.53 -12.18 8.25
CA GLY A 85 -4.22 -12.74 9.41
C GLY A 85 -3.49 -13.86 10.17
N LYS A 86 -2.43 -14.48 9.69
CA LYS A 86 -1.58 -15.28 10.60
C LYS A 86 -0.44 -14.37 11.00
N GLY A 87 -0.57 -13.67 12.13
CA GLY A 87 0.48 -12.78 12.62
C GLY A 87 1.83 -13.49 12.58
N THR A 88 2.66 -13.13 11.61
CA THR A 88 3.91 -13.85 11.29
C THR A 88 5.11 -13.30 12.07
N LYS A 89 4.96 -12.18 12.77
CA LYS A 89 6.07 -11.49 13.45
C LYS A 89 6.24 -11.91 14.92
N VAL A 90 6.20 -13.21 15.23
CA VAL A 90 6.46 -13.73 16.60
C VAL A 90 7.97 -13.64 16.98
N GLY A 91 8.86 -13.23 16.08
CA GLY A 91 10.31 -13.33 16.30
C GLY A 91 11.18 -12.11 15.99
N ASN A 92 10.63 -10.94 15.65
CA ASN A 92 11.47 -9.78 15.28
C ASN A 92 11.08 -8.50 16.03
N PRO A 93 11.62 -8.26 17.25
CA PRO A 93 11.24 -7.13 18.10
C PRO A 93 11.64 -5.74 17.57
N GLY A 94 12.38 -5.67 16.45
CA GLY A 94 12.79 -4.41 15.81
C GLY A 94 11.96 -3.96 14.60
N LYS A 95 10.94 -4.72 14.18
CA LYS A 95 9.98 -4.30 13.13
C LYS A 95 8.65 -3.98 13.81
N THR A 96 8.19 -2.74 13.72
CA THR A 96 6.94 -2.33 14.39
C THR A 96 5.74 -2.90 13.61
N GLY A 97 4.65 -3.26 14.31
CA GLY A 97 3.44 -3.85 13.71
C GLY A 97 3.26 -5.33 14.08
N GLN A 98 2.76 -5.56 15.29
CA GLN A 98 2.79 -6.85 15.98
C GLN A 98 1.92 -7.96 15.36
N TYR A 99 1.20 -7.74 14.25
CA TYR A 99 0.26 -8.76 13.72
C TYR A 99 0.06 -8.79 12.20
N GLY A 100 0.79 -8.01 11.40
CA GLY A 100 0.44 -7.86 9.97
C GLY A 100 -0.98 -7.31 9.74
N ILE A 101 -1.59 -6.75 10.79
CA ILE A 101 -2.94 -6.18 10.82
C ILE A 101 -2.94 -4.78 10.20
N GLY A 102 -1.84 -4.03 10.33
CA GLY A 102 -1.72 -2.65 9.84
C GLY A 102 -1.99 -2.50 8.36
N PHE A 103 -1.52 -3.45 7.54
CA PHE A 103 -1.80 -3.45 6.10
C PHE A 103 -3.30 -3.63 5.79
N ASN A 104 -4.07 -4.34 6.62
CA ASN A 104 -5.50 -4.52 6.38
C ASN A 104 -6.29 -3.20 6.43
N SER A 105 -5.72 -2.14 7.00
CA SER A 105 -6.37 -0.82 7.01
C SER A 105 -6.62 -0.26 5.60
N VAL A 106 -5.86 -0.69 4.58
CA VAL A 106 -6.10 -0.27 3.18
C VAL A 106 -7.47 -0.69 2.68
N TYR A 107 -8.07 -1.74 3.26
CA TYR A 107 -9.40 -2.21 2.90
C TYR A 107 -10.52 -1.23 3.29
N HIS A 108 -10.23 -0.15 4.03
CA HIS A 108 -11.16 0.98 4.16
C HIS A 108 -11.51 1.59 2.80
N ILE A 109 -10.53 1.69 1.88
CA ILE A 109 -10.71 2.37 0.58
C ILE A 109 -10.80 1.44 -0.62
N THR A 110 -10.31 0.20 -0.53
CA THR A 110 -10.23 -0.76 -1.65
C THR A 110 -10.67 -2.16 -1.26
N ASP A 111 -11.10 -2.97 -2.22
CA ASP A 111 -11.33 -4.42 -2.03
C ASP A 111 -10.20 -5.28 -2.59
N CYS A 112 -9.36 -4.74 -3.47
CA CYS A 112 -8.33 -5.52 -4.17
C CYS A 112 -7.01 -4.72 -4.25
N PRO A 113 -6.29 -4.57 -3.12
CA PRO A 113 -4.99 -3.93 -3.13
C PRO A 113 -4.00 -4.80 -3.92
N SER A 114 -3.05 -4.14 -4.59
CA SER A 114 -1.97 -4.82 -5.31
C SER A 114 -0.68 -4.01 -5.21
N PHE A 115 0.44 -4.63 -5.53
CA PHE A 115 1.69 -3.91 -5.73
C PHE A 115 2.53 -4.53 -6.84
N ILE A 116 3.42 -3.71 -7.40
CA ILE A 116 4.57 -4.15 -8.17
C ILE A 116 5.85 -3.83 -7.39
N SER A 117 6.82 -4.75 -7.39
CA SER A 117 8.12 -4.58 -6.75
C SER A 117 9.25 -5.01 -7.68
N SER A 118 10.35 -4.25 -7.65
CA SER A 118 11.53 -4.41 -8.53
C SER A 118 11.20 -4.44 -10.03
N ASN A 119 10.05 -3.87 -10.41
CA ASN A 119 9.47 -3.95 -11.75
C ASN A 119 9.27 -5.40 -12.26
N ASP A 120 9.29 -6.42 -11.39
CA ASP A 120 9.36 -7.83 -11.81
C ASP A 120 8.47 -8.77 -10.98
N ILE A 121 7.89 -8.27 -9.89
CA ILE A 121 6.98 -9.06 -9.06
C ILE A 121 5.68 -8.27 -8.92
N ILE A 122 4.56 -8.86 -9.31
CA ILE A 122 3.22 -8.34 -9.03
C ILE A 122 2.55 -9.23 -8.01
N CYS A 123 2.01 -8.64 -6.95
CA CYS A 123 1.20 -9.34 -5.96
C CYS A 123 -0.17 -8.67 -5.86
N ILE A 124 -1.22 -9.49 -5.93
CA ILE A 124 -2.63 -9.09 -5.89
C ILE A 124 -3.27 -9.76 -4.70
N PHE A 125 -3.94 -8.98 -3.86
CA PHE A 125 -4.70 -9.49 -2.73
C PHE A 125 -6.18 -9.32 -3.05
N ASP A 126 -6.90 -10.43 -3.15
CA ASP A 126 -8.29 -10.44 -3.58
C ASP A 126 -9.11 -11.30 -2.63
N PRO A 127 -9.45 -10.79 -1.43
CA PRO A 127 -10.17 -11.54 -0.39
C PRO A 127 -11.48 -12.17 -0.85
N HIS A 128 -12.12 -11.57 -1.85
CA HIS A 128 -13.37 -12.04 -2.44
C HIS A 128 -13.15 -13.06 -3.57
N ALA A 129 -11.91 -13.23 -4.05
CA ALA A 129 -11.56 -14.02 -5.22
C ALA A 129 -12.38 -13.63 -6.48
N ALA A 130 -12.62 -12.32 -6.64
CA ALA A 130 -13.49 -11.78 -7.68
C ALA A 130 -12.73 -11.23 -8.90
N TYR A 131 -11.48 -10.84 -8.74
CA TYR A 131 -10.72 -10.03 -9.71
C TYR A 131 -9.43 -10.72 -10.19
N ALA A 132 -8.69 -11.34 -9.29
CA ALA A 132 -7.38 -11.90 -9.60
C ALA A 132 -7.52 -13.21 -10.40
N PRO A 133 -6.75 -13.39 -11.49
CA PRO A 133 -6.88 -14.56 -12.34
C PRO A 133 -6.52 -15.84 -11.57
N GLY A 134 -7.45 -16.80 -11.58
CA GLY A 134 -7.31 -18.08 -10.87
C GLY A 134 -7.41 -17.99 -9.34
N ALA A 135 -7.83 -16.84 -8.78
CA ALA A 135 -8.07 -16.73 -7.34
C ALA A 135 -9.25 -17.60 -6.89
N THR A 136 -9.16 -18.10 -5.67
CA THR A 136 -10.22 -18.92 -5.04
C THR A 136 -10.39 -18.51 -3.58
N SER A 137 -11.45 -18.97 -2.92
CA SER A 137 -11.64 -18.74 -1.49
C SER A 137 -10.52 -19.34 -0.60
N ILE A 138 -9.75 -20.30 -1.11
CA ILE A 138 -8.60 -20.92 -0.42
C ILE A 138 -7.31 -20.13 -0.68
N SER A 139 -7.15 -19.59 -1.89
CA SER A 139 -6.02 -18.75 -2.29
C SER A 139 -6.54 -17.44 -2.88
N PRO A 140 -6.98 -16.50 -2.00
CA PRO A 140 -7.64 -15.26 -2.40
C PRO A 140 -6.62 -14.19 -2.81
N GLY A 141 -6.03 -14.37 -4.00
CA GLY A 141 -5.01 -13.49 -4.55
C GLY A 141 -4.18 -14.18 -5.63
N ARG A 142 -3.18 -13.48 -6.15
CA ARG A 142 -2.25 -14.02 -7.15
C ARG A 142 -0.90 -13.32 -7.07
N MET A 143 0.16 -14.05 -7.37
CA MET A 143 1.49 -13.49 -7.55
C MET A 143 2.04 -13.89 -8.92
N PHE A 144 2.64 -12.92 -9.60
CA PHE A 144 3.39 -13.10 -10.83
C PHE A 144 4.84 -12.70 -10.57
N ARG A 145 5.77 -13.46 -11.14
CA ARG A 145 7.23 -13.24 -11.07
C ARG A 145 7.82 -13.39 -12.47
N ASP A 146 9.03 -12.89 -12.66
CA ASP A 146 9.78 -13.01 -13.89
C ASP A 146 8.96 -12.46 -15.08
N LEU A 147 8.54 -11.19 -14.97
CA LEU A 147 7.64 -10.57 -15.93
C LEU A 147 8.36 -10.31 -17.26
N ASP A 148 8.27 -11.29 -18.14
CA ASP A 148 8.86 -11.28 -19.46
C ASP A 148 8.18 -10.30 -20.43
N THR A 149 8.73 -10.21 -21.65
CA THR A 149 8.24 -9.30 -22.69
C THR A 149 6.81 -9.63 -23.13
N ASP A 150 6.45 -10.91 -23.15
CA ASP A 150 5.12 -11.35 -23.59
C ASP A 150 4.06 -10.95 -22.56
N PHE A 151 4.33 -11.20 -21.26
CA PHE A 151 3.49 -10.74 -20.16
C PHE A 151 3.30 -9.22 -20.20
N ARG A 152 4.38 -8.47 -20.40
CA ARG A 152 4.32 -7.00 -20.46
C ARG A 152 3.51 -6.49 -21.63
N THR A 153 3.60 -7.16 -22.77
CA THR A 153 2.85 -6.80 -23.98
C THR A 153 1.38 -7.17 -23.83
N GLN A 154 1.08 -8.33 -23.25
CA GLN A 154 -0.29 -8.81 -23.08
C GLN A 154 -1.06 -8.03 -22.01
N PHE A 155 -0.39 -7.60 -20.94
CA PHE A 155 -1.01 -6.95 -19.78
C PHE A 155 -0.53 -5.50 -19.58
N SER A 156 -0.23 -4.79 -20.67
CA SER A 156 0.30 -3.43 -20.60
C SER A 156 -0.61 -2.45 -19.87
N ASP A 157 -1.93 -2.61 -19.99
CA ASP A 157 -2.89 -1.71 -19.34
C ASP A 157 -2.93 -1.94 -17.83
N VAL A 158 -2.59 -3.14 -17.35
CA VAL A 158 -2.40 -3.43 -15.92
C VAL A 158 -1.08 -2.82 -15.42
N LEU A 159 0.00 -2.97 -16.19
CA LEU A 159 1.32 -2.45 -15.80
C LEU A 159 1.36 -0.93 -15.73
N ASN A 160 0.65 -0.25 -16.64
CA ASN A 160 0.53 1.20 -16.66
C ASN A 160 -0.10 1.77 -15.39
N LEU A 161 -0.90 0.98 -14.67
CA LEU A 161 -1.53 1.39 -13.42
C LEU A 161 -0.54 1.69 -12.29
N TYR A 162 0.69 1.16 -12.38
CA TYR A 162 1.73 1.33 -11.36
C TYR A 162 2.66 2.52 -11.64
N LEU A 163 2.27 3.42 -12.54
CA LEU A 163 2.91 4.72 -12.76
C LEU A 163 4.41 4.62 -13.11
N GLY A 164 4.84 3.56 -13.80
CA GLY A 164 6.23 3.36 -14.22
C GLY A 164 6.80 4.46 -15.11
N ASN A 165 5.94 5.24 -15.76
CA ASN A 165 6.33 6.42 -16.55
C ASN A 165 6.74 7.62 -15.67
N HIS A 166 6.38 7.62 -14.38
CA HIS A 166 6.68 8.70 -13.43
C HIS A 166 7.69 8.28 -12.36
N PHE A 167 7.80 6.98 -12.07
CA PHE A 167 8.65 6.43 -11.01
C PHE A 167 9.53 5.30 -11.56
N ASN A 168 10.81 5.27 -11.16
CA ASN A 168 11.67 4.15 -11.45
C ASN A 168 11.35 2.97 -10.52
N LEU A 169 10.78 1.90 -11.07
CA LEU A 169 10.32 0.74 -10.32
C LEU A 169 11.39 -0.36 -10.14
N SER A 170 12.57 -0.21 -10.72
CA SER A 170 13.59 -1.29 -10.78
C SER A 170 14.12 -1.72 -9.41
N ASN A 171 14.13 -0.81 -8.43
CA ASN A 171 14.54 -1.09 -7.05
C ASN A 171 13.59 -0.37 -6.07
N ALA A 172 12.30 -0.56 -6.28
CA ALA A 172 11.26 0.14 -5.56
C ALA A 172 9.99 -0.71 -5.50
N THR A 173 9.03 -0.24 -4.71
CA THR A 173 7.69 -0.82 -4.65
C THR A 173 6.66 0.26 -4.91
N MET A 174 5.69 -0.05 -5.76
CA MET A 174 4.50 0.75 -5.98
C MET A 174 3.28 -0.06 -5.59
N PHE A 175 2.61 0.35 -4.50
CA PHE A 175 1.28 -0.12 -4.19
C PHE A 175 0.24 0.61 -5.02
N ARG A 176 -0.84 -0.08 -5.34
CA ARG A 176 -2.04 0.46 -5.95
C ARG A 176 -3.26 0.01 -5.17
N PHE A 177 -4.07 0.98 -4.78
CA PHE A 177 -5.34 0.79 -4.07
C PHE A 177 -6.48 1.38 -4.92
N PRO A 178 -7.06 0.60 -5.85
CA PRO A 178 -8.20 1.05 -6.64
C PRO A 178 -9.36 1.38 -5.70
N LEU A 179 -9.97 2.56 -5.87
CA LEU A 179 -11.03 3.00 -4.99
C LEU A 179 -12.28 2.15 -5.19
N ARG A 180 -12.88 1.71 -4.08
CA ARG A 180 -14.14 0.96 -4.10
C ARG A 180 -15.24 1.83 -4.69
N ASN A 181 -15.65 1.54 -5.92
CA ASN A 181 -16.77 2.22 -6.55
C ASN A 181 -18.12 1.68 -6.04
N SER A 182 -19.21 2.32 -6.45
CA SER A 182 -20.57 1.96 -6.03
C SER A 182 -20.98 0.54 -6.38
N GLU A 183 -20.52 -0.03 -7.51
CA GLU A 183 -20.85 -1.40 -7.89
C GLU A 183 -20.05 -2.42 -7.07
N MET A 184 -18.76 -2.16 -6.82
CA MET A 184 -17.93 -2.96 -5.92
C MET A 184 -18.51 -2.98 -4.50
N ALA A 185 -18.99 -1.83 -4.01
CA ALA A 185 -19.56 -1.71 -2.68
C ALA A 185 -20.85 -2.53 -2.47
N LYS A 186 -21.65 -2.76 -3.52
CA LYS A 186 -22.87 -3.59 -3.42
C LYS A 186 -22.56 -5.06 -3.14
N THR A 187 -21.42 -5.55 -3.62
CA THR A 187 -21.03 -6.97 -3.53
C THR A 187 -19.94 -7.21 -2.50
N SER A 188 -19.27 -6.16 -2.00
CA SER A 188 -18.20 -6.30 -1.02
C SER A 188 -18.71 -6.78 0.33
N GLU A 189 -18.34 -8.00 0.69
CA GLU A 189 -18.46 -8.53 2.05
C GLU A 189 -17.62 -7.76 3.10
N ILE A 190 -16.66 -6.91 2.68
CA ILE A 190 -15.77 -6.16 3.59
C ILE A 190 -16.41 -4.83 4.00
N SER A 191 -16.81 -4.01 3.03
CA SER A 191 -17.42 -2.70 3.28
C SER A 191 -18.45 -2.36 2.20
N SER A 192 -19.65 -1.96 2.64
CA SER A 192 -20.74 -1.50 1.76
C SER A 192 -20.67 -0.01 1.43
N VAL A 193 -19.60 0.69 1.83
CA VAL A 193 -19.43 2.14 1.63
C VAL A 193 -18.45 2.37 0.48
N PRO A 194 -18.87 3.02 -0.61
CA PRO A 194 -17.95 3.39 -1.69
C PRO A 194 -16.95 4.44 -1.21
N CYS A 195 -15.74 4.39 -1.74
CA CYS A 195 -14.71 5.37 -1.47
C CYS A 195 -14.77 6.48 -2.53
N SER A 196 -14.98 7.73 -2.10
CA SER A 196 -14.98 8.88 -3.00
C SER A 196 -13.60 9.53 -3.08
N ASP A 197 -13.33 10.21 -4.19
CA ASP A 197 -12.13 11.04 -4.37
C ASP A 197 -11.92 12.00 -3.20
N ARG A 198 -13.00 12.62 -2.70
CA ARG A 198 -12.96 13.53 -1.56
C ARG A 198 -12.47 12.86 -0.28
N MET A 199 -12.82 11.59 -0.05
CA MET A 199 -12.32 10.85 1.12
C MET A 199 -10.80 10.67 1.04
N VAL A 200 -10.27 10.32 -0.14
CA VAL A 200 -8.82 10.19 -0.36
C VAL A 200 -8.12 11.52 -0.21
N GLN A 201 -8.67 12.60 -0.78
CA GLN A 201 -8.11 13.95 -0.63
C GLN A 201 -8.06 14.38 0.84
N ASN A 202 -9.14 14.18 1.59
CA ASN A 202 -9.17 14.47 3.03
C ASN A 202 -8.11 13.65 3.81
N LEU A 203 -7.88 12.41 3.40
CA LEU A 203 -6.86 11.56 4.01
C LEU A 203 -5.45 12.08 3.73
N LEU A 204 -5.18 12.49 2.49
CA LEU A 204 -3.91 13.11 2.09
C LEU A 204 -3.70 14.47 2.76
N ASP A 205 -4.73 15.30 2.91
CA ASP A 205 -4.63 16.59 3.61
C ASP A 205 -4.28 16.44 5.09
N LYS A 206 -4.77 15.38 5.75
CA LYS A 206 -4.36 15.04 7.12
C LYS A 206 -2.87 14.68 7.16
N LEU A 207 -2.40 13.85 6.21
CA LEU A 207 -0.98 13.50 6.13
C LEU A 207 -0.12 14.74 5.84
N ARG A 208 -0.59 15.65 4.98
CA ARG A 208 0.08 16.91 4.68
C ARG A 208 0.28 17.77 5.94
N THR A 209 -0.72 17.77 6.83
CA THR A 209 -0.69 18.53 8.09
C THR A 209 0.34 17.94 9.07
N ASP A 210 0.38 16.62 9.20
CA ASP A 210 1.22 15.94 10.20
C ASP A 210 2.59 15.48 9.65
N GLY A 211 2.82 15.57 8.34
CA GLY A 211 3.93 14.90 7.65
C GLY A 211 5.32 15.27 8.17
N ALA A 212 5.52 16.54 8.54
CA ALA A 212 6.79 17.00 9.10
C ALA A 212 7.07 16.42 10.50
N GLU A 213 6.03 16.33 11.33
CA GLU A 213 6.12 15.73 12.67
C GLU A 213 6.37 14.22 12.57
N LEU A 214 5.61 13.52 11.72
CA LEU A 214 5.78 12.08 11.49
C LEU A 214 7.23 11.75 11.07
N LEU A 215 7.82 12.57 10.19
CA LEU A 215 9.21 12.39 9.74
C LEU A 215 10.25 12.49 10.86
N MET A 216 9.94 13.14 11.99
CA MET A 216 10.85 13.23 13.14
C MET A 216 10.97 11.90 13.90
N PHE A 217 9.94 11.07 13.86
CA PHE A 217 9.85 9.83 14.64
C PHE A 217 10.20 8.55 13.85
N LEU A 218 10.39 8.67 12.54
CA LEU A 218 10.78 7.56 11.67
C LEU A 218 12.30 7.35 11.68
N ASN A 219 12.74 6.10 11.54
CA ASN A 219 14.16 5.73 11.68
C ASN A 219 14.97 5.94 10.40
N HIS A 220 14.37 5.62 9.25
CA HIS A 220 15.00 5.57 7.95
C HIS A 220 14.45 6.63 6.98
N MET A 221 13.17 6.98 7.12
CA MET A 221 12.50 7.91 6.24
C MET A 221 13.13 9.31 6.27
N GLU A 222 13.41 9.84 5.08
CA GLU A 222 14.00 11.16 4.86
C GLU A 222 13.06 12.08 4.09
N LYS A 223 12.13 11.54 3.30
CA LYS A 223 11.24 12.33 2.46
C LYS A 223 9.85 11.72 2.36
N ILE A 224 8.86 12.56 2.56
CA ILE A 224 7.45 12.24 2.35
C ILE A 224 6.91 13.21 1.30
N SER A 225 6.32 12.68 0.24
CA SER A 225 5.69 13.47 -0.82
C SER A 225 4.23 13.07 -1.01
N ILE A 226 3.39 14.05 -1.34
CA ILE A 226 2.00 13.86 -1.75
C ILE A 226 1.86 14.48 -3.13
N CYS A 227 1.37 13.69 -4.06
CA CYS A 227 1.20 14.05 -5.46
C CYS A 227 -0.21 13.68 -5.94
N GLU A 228 -0.58 14.27 -7.07
CA GLU A 228 -1.80 13.97 -7.80
C GLU A 228 -1.46 13.83 -9.28
N ILE A 229 -2.11 12.89 -9.97
CA ILE A 229 -2.07 12.84 -11.43
C ILE A 229 -3.16 13.75 -11.98
N GLU A 230 -2.78 14.69 -12.84
CA GLU A 230 -3.75 15.53 -13.53
C GLU A 230 -4.55 14.71 -14.54
N LYS A 231 -5.89 14.73 -14.43
CA LYS A 231 -6.78 13.86 -15.19
C LYS A 231 -6.69 14.05 -16.71
N SER A 232 -6.47 15.27 -17.17
CA SER A 232 -6.44 15.63 -18.61
C SER A 232 -5.09 15.34 -19.27
N THR A 233 -3.99 15.65 -18.59
CA THR A 233 -2.64 15.56 -19.17
C THR A 233 -1.89 14.30 -18.76
N GLY A 234 -2.31 13.65 -17.67
CA GLY A 234 -1.56 12.57 -17.03
C GLY A 234 -0.28 13.05 -16.33
N ALA A 235 -0.07 14.36 -16.18
CA ALA A 235 1.12 14.89 -15.52
C ALA A 235 1.08 14.66 -14.00
N LEU A 236 2.23 14.32 -13.42
CA LEU A 236 2.39 14.20 -11.97
C LEU A 236 2.59 15.60 -11.36
N LYS A 237 1.66 16.02 -10.52
CA LYS A 237 1.70 17.29 -9.79
C LYS A 237 2.05 17.05 -8.33
N VAL A 238 3.11 17.68 -7.84
CA VAL A 238 3.48 17.63 -6.42
C VAL A 238 2.63 18.63 -5.65
N LEU A 239 1.83 18.14 -4.69
CA LEU A 239 0.98 18.95 -3.82
C LEU A 239 1.67 19.31 -2.51
N TYR A 240 2.49 18.40 -2.00
CA TYR A 240 3.28 18.58 -0.79
C TYR A 240 4.54 17.74 -0.84
N SER A 241 5.64 18.26 -0.30
CA SER A 241 6.84 17.49 -0.07
C SER A 241 7.58 18.04 1.14
N VAL A 242 7.94 17.15 2.06
CA VAL A 242 8.82 17.46 3.19
C VAL A 242 10.05 16.56 3.12
N LYS A 243 11.22 17.14 3.35
CA LYS A 243 12.49 16.42 3.38
C LYS A 243 13.27 16.80 4.64
N GLY A 244 13.61 15.80 5.43
CA GLY A 244 14.50 15.94 6.57
C GLY A 244 15.95 15.88 6.10
N LYS A 245 16.77 16.86 6.51
CA LYS A 245 18.23 16.73 6.40
C LYS A 245 18.71 16.01 7.65
N ILE A 246 19.05 14.73 7.51
CA ILE A 246 19.49 13.89 8.62
C ILE A 246 20.98 13.63 8.44
N THR A 247 21.81 14.12 9.36
CA THR A 247 23.24 13.78 9.39
C THR A 247 23.45 12.39 10.00
N ASP A 248 24.62 11.78 9.81
CA ASP A 248 24.92 10.49 10.44
C ASP A 248 24.87 10.56 11.97
N GLY A 249 25.22 11.72 12.55
CA GLY A 249 25.05 11.99 13.97
C GLY A 249 23.58 12.00 14.40
N ASP A 250 22.69 12.55 13.57
CA ASP A 250 21.25 12.56 13.85
C ASP A 250 20.64 11.15 13.72
N ARG A 251 21.12 10.32 12.79
CA ARG A 251 20.73 8.91 12.69
C ARG A 251 21.09 8.13 13.94
N LEU A 252 22.29 8.37 14.50
CA LEU A 252 22.71 7.72 15.72
C LEU A 252 21.85 8.14 16.91
N LYS A 253 21.56 9.45 17.04
CA LYS A 253 20.67 9.98 18.07
C LYS A 253 19.25 9.42 17.96
N ARG A 254 18.70 9.30 16.74
CA ARG A 254 17.39 8.65 16.51
C ARG A 254 17.38 7.20 16.97
N LYS A 255 18.39 6.42 16.60
CA LYS A 255 18.53 5.02 17.05
C LYS A 255 18.62 4.90 18.57
N GLN A 256 19.40 5.77 19.21
CA GLN A 256 19.53 5.81 20.67
C GLN A 256 18.21 6.18 21.34
N PHE A 257 17.51 7.21 20.84
CA PHE A 257 16.20 7.61 21.33
C PHE A 257 15.19 6.46 21.21
N HIS A 258 15.09 5.84 20.03
CA HIS A 258 14.19 4.71 19.79
C HIS A 258 14.48 3.52 20.71
N SER A 259 15.77 3.18 20.89
CA SER A 259 16.18 2.11 21.82
C SER A 259 15.79 2.44 23.27
N SER A 260 15.97 3.70 23.70
CA SER A 260 15.58 4.13 25.04
C SER A 260 14.07 4.07 25.28
N VAL A 261 13.26 4.40 24.27
CA VAL A 261 11.79 4.27 24.33
C VAL A 261 11.38 2.80 24.45
N ILE A 262 11.96 1.90 23.66
CA ILE A 262 11.69 0.45 23.73
C ILE A 262 12.05 -0.11 25.12
N ASP A 263 13.23 0.25 25.63
CA ASP A 263 13.68 -0.19 26.97
C ASP A 263 12.75 0.33 28.08
N SER A 264 12.20 1.52 27.92
CA SER A 264 11.26 2.12 28.88
C SER A 264 9.91 1.40 28.91
N VAL A 265 9.47 0.89 27.75
CA VAL A 265 8.18 0.20 27.60
C VAL A 265 8.26 -1.28 27.98
N THR A 266 9.42 -1.93 27.77
CA THR A 266 9.64 -3.35 28.09
C THR A 266 10.02 -3.62 29.55
N ARG A 267 10.39 -2.61 30.34
CA ARG A 267 10.68 -2.74 31.79
C ARG A 267 9.44 -2.71 32.70
N LYS A 268 8.24 -2.92 32.18
CA LYS A 268 7.01 -3.14 32.96
C LYS A 268 6.60 -4.61 32.93
#